data_AF-A0A140CLE0-F1
#
_entry.id   AF-A0A140CLE0-F1
#
_cell.length_a   1.000
_cell.length_b   1.000
_cell.length_c   1.000
_cell.angle_alpha   90.00
_cell.angle_beta   90.00
_cell.angle_gamma   90.00
#
_symmetry.space_group_name_H-M   'P 1'
#
loop_
_entity.id
_entity.type
_entity.pdbx_description
1 polymer ?
#
loop_
_entity_poly.entity_id
_entity_poly.type
_entity_poly.pdbx_seq_one_letter_code
_entity_poly.pdbx_strand_id
1 'polypeptide(L)'
;LLSVHIMHTALVASWAGSMALYELAVFDPSDPVLDPMWRQGMFVIPFMTRLGITNSWGGWSITGGTITNPGIWSYQGVAGAHMGF
;
A
#
# COMPACT_ATOMS: atom_id res chain seq x y z
N LEU A 1 21.22 -23.39 -5.86
CA LEU A 1 19.74 -23.44 -5.77
C LEU A 1 19.18 -22.48 -4.72
N LEU A 2 19.59 -22.54 -3.45
CA LEU A 2 19.07 -21.66 -2.39
C LEU A 2 19.25 -20.16 -2.68
N SER A 3 20.46 -19.74 -3.10
CA SER A 3 20.74 -18.32 -3.36
C SER A 3 19.85 -17.70 -4.43
N VAL A 4 19.52 -18.45 -5.49
CA VAL A 4 18.62 -17.93 -6.54
C VAL A 4 17.16 -17.82 -6.05
N HIS A 5 16.74 -18.69 -5.11
CA HIS A 5 15.43 -18.54 -4.47
C HIS A 5 15.41 -17.30 -3.57
N ILE A 6 16.47 -17.06 -2.79
CA ILE A 6 16.60 -15.85 -1.96
C ILE A 6 16.58 -14.59 -2.84
N MET A 7 17.34 -14.58 -3.96
CA MET A 7 17.31 -13.47 -4.92
C MET A 7 15.91 -13.23 -5.48
N HIS A 8 15.23 -14.30 -5.90
CA HIS A 8 13.87 -14.19 -6.40
C HIS A 8 12.91 -13.62 -5.35
N THR A 9 12.98 -14.12 -4.10
CA THR A 9 12.16 -13.60 -2.99
C THR A 9 12.44 -12.13 -2.72
N ALA A 10 13.70 -11.70 -2.69
CA ALA A 10 14.07 -10.30 -2.49
C ALA A 10 13.53 -9.40 -3.62
N LEU A 11 13.64 -9.83 -4.88
CA LEU A 11 13.07 -9.10 -6.02
C LEU A 11 11.55 -8.94 -5.90
N VAL A 12 10.84 -9.99 -5.52
CA VAL A 12 9.38 -9.93 -5.34
C VAL A 12 8.99 -9.04 -4.15
N ALA A 13 9.71 -9.12 -3.03
CA ALA A 13 9.47 -8.25 -1.87
C ALA A 13 9.69 -6.77 -2.22
N SER A 14 10.80 -6.44 -2.89
CA SER A 14 11.07 -5.06 -3.34
C SER A 14 10.06 -4.58 -4.37
N TRP A 15 9.59 -5.46 -5.29
CA TRP A 15 8.52 -5.12 -6.22
C TRP A 15 7.22 -4.76 -5.46
N ALA A 16 6.83 -5.54 -4.45
CA ALA A 16 5.63 -5.25 -3.66
C ALA A 16 5.74 -3.91 -2.92
N GLY A 17 6.89 -3.61 -2.32
CA GLY A 17 7.15 -2.34 -1.65
C GLY A 17 7.13 -1.14 -2.61
N SER A 18 7.87 -1.22 -3.72
CA SER A 18 7.94 -0.16 -4.73
C SER A 18 6.61 0.10 -5.43
N MET A 19 5.83 -0.94 -5.75
CA MET A 19 4.50 -0.77 -6.33
C MET A 19 3.55 -0.06 -5.35
N ALA A 20 3.58 -0.42 -4.06
CA ALA A 20 2.79 0.26 -3.04
C ALA A 20 3.18 1.74 -2.87
N LEU A 21 4.47 2.06 -2.90
CA LEU A 21 4.95 3.45 -2.86
C LEU A 21 4.53 4.23 -4.11
N TYR A 22 4.58 3.61 -5.29
CA TYR A 22 4.12 4.22 -6.53
C TYR A 22 2.63 4.54 -6.48
N GLU A 23 1.79 3.57 -6.10
CA GLU A 23 0.35 3.79 -5.96
C GLU A 23 0.04 4.89 -4.94
N LEU A 24 0.69 4.88 -3.77
CA LEU A 24 0.52 5.94 -2.77
C LEU A 24 0.93 7.33 -3.25
N ALA A 25 1.86 7.43 -4.20
CA ALA A 25 2.29 8.71 -4.75
C ALA A 25 1.28 9.31 -5.73
N VAL A 26 0.45 8.48 -6.36
CA VAL A 26 -0.50 8.92 -7.40
C VAL A 26 -1.97 8.78 -7.00
N PHE A 27 -2.27 8.01 -5.95
CA PHE A 27 -3.63 7.76 -5.47
C PHE A 27 -4.26 9.03 -4.89
N ASP A 28 -5.46 9.36 -5.36
CA ASP A 28 -6.30 10.44 -4.83
C ASP A 28 -7.38 9.86 -3.89
N PRO A 29 -7.28 10.08 -2.56
CA PRO A 29 -8.27 9.58 -1.60
C PRO A 29 -9.49 10.49 -1.41
N SER A 30 -9.63 11.58 -2.18
CA SER A 30 -10.61 12.65 -1.90
C SER A 30 -12.07 12.24 -2.09
N ASP A 31 -12.38 11.38 -3.07
CA ASP A 31 -13.75 10.94 -3.38
C ASP A 31 -13.85 9.41 -3.48
N PRO A 32 -14.10 8.70 -2.36
CA PRO A 32 -14.23 7.25 -2.37
C PRO A 32 -15.53 6.75 -3.03
N VAL A 33 -16.48 7.64 -3.34
CA VAL A 33 -17.78 7.27 -3.93
C VAL A 33 -17.69 7.29 -5.45
N LEU A 34 -17.26 8.42 -6.02
CA LEU A 34 -17.20 8.59 -7.46
C LEU A 34 -15.84 8.23 -8.04
N ASP A 35 -14.74 8.33 -7.30
CA ASP A 35 -13.40 7.98 -7.79
C ASP A 35 -12.67 6.96 -6.89
N PRO A 36 -13.25 5.77 -6.67
CA PRO A 36 -12.61 4.73 -5.86
C PRO A 36 -11.35 4.14 -6.51
N MET A 37 -10.55 3.43 -5.72
CA MET A 37 -9.26 2.82 -6.11
C MET A 37 -9.24 2.10 -7.48
N TRP A 38 -10.33 1.43 -7.86
CA TRP A 38 -10.41 0.68 -9.13
C TRP A 38 -10.61 1.57 -10.36
N ARG A 39 -11.09 2.81 -10.19
CA ARG A 39 -11.15 3.81 -11.27
C ARG A 39 -9.81 4.47 -11.54
N GLN A 40 -8.96 4.54 -10.53
CA GLN A 40 -7.61 5.11 -10.61
C GLN A 40 -6.53 4.09 -11.03
N GLY A 41 -6.91 2.83 -11.28
CA GLY A 41 -5.97 1.79 -11.72
C GLY A 41 -5.08 1.24 -10.61
N MET A 42 -5.50 1.37 -9.34
CA MET A 42 -4.73 0.82 -8.22
C MET A 42 -4.82 -0.70 -8.21
N PHE A 43 -3.66 -1.37 -8.11
CA PHE A 43 -3.53 -2.81 -8.11
C PHE A 43 -3.28 -3.37 -6.72
N VAL A 44 -2.30 -2.86 -5.96
CA VAL A 44 -1.90 -3.41 -4.64
C VAL A 44 -2.68 -2.83 -3.45
N ILE A 45 -3.17 -1.58 -3.52
CA ILE A 45 -4.05 -1.00 -2.50
C ILE A 45 -5.28 -1.87 -2.19
N PRO A 46 -6.01 -2.44 -3.18
CA PRO A 46 -7.10 -3.38 -2.92
C PRO A 46 -6.67 -4.60 -2.09
N PHE A 47 -5.50 -5.19 -2.35
CA PHE A 47 -5.03 -6.38 -1.63
C PHE A 47 -4.66 -6.05 -0.17
N MET A 48 -4.03 -4.91 0.07
CA MET A 48 -3.75 -4.43 1.42
C MET A 48 -5.06 -4.16 2.19
N THR A 49 -6.00 -3.48 1.54
CA THR A 49 -7.31 -3.13 2.12
C THR A 49 -8.14 -4.36 2.47
N ARG A 50 -8.10 -5.40 1.63
CA ARG A 50 -8.76 -6.68 1.90
C ARG A 50 -8.34 -7.31 3.23
N LEU A 51 -7.11 -7.05 3.68
CA LEU A 51 -6.54 -7.60 4.92
C LEU A 51 -6.56 -6.60 6.09
N GLY A 52 -7.28 -5.49 5.96
CA GLY A 52 -7.52 -4.55 7.05
C GLY A 52 -6.58 -3.35 7.11
N ILE A 53 -5.68 -3.17 6.14
CA ILE A 53 -4.89 -1.94 6.02
C ILE A 53 -5.75 -0.89 5.33
N THR A 54 -6.29 0.06 6.09
CA THR A 54 -7.25 1.06 5.58
C THR A 54 -6.80 2.50 5.77
N ASN A 55 -5.72 2.73 6.52
CA ASN A 55 -5.31 4.07 6.95
C ASN A 55 -3.93 4.44 6.40
N SER A 56 -3.75 5.73 6.16
CA SER A 56 -2.52 6.34 5.65
C SER A 56 -1.88 7.25 6.71
N TRP A 57 -0.55 7.31 6.72
CA TRP A 57 0.20 8.35 7.44
C TRP A 57 -0.08 9.77 6.94
N GLY A 58 -0.66 9.91 5.75
CA GLY A 58 -1.19 11.18 5.23
C GLY A 58 -2.51 11.63 5.88
N GLY A 59 -3.00 10.94 6.91
CA GLY A 59 -4.16 11.36 7.69
C GLY A 59 -5.53 11.03 7.06
N TRP A 60 -5.56 10.13 6.07
CA TRP A 60 -6.78 9.69 5.41
C TRP A 60 -7.02 8.18 5.59
N SER A 61 -8.28 7.78 5.49
CA SER A 61 -8.75 6.40 5.43
C SER A 61 -9.41 6.12 4.09
N ILE A 62 -9.31 4.88 3.61
CA ILE A 62 -9.85 4.48 2.30
C ILE A 62 -11.36 4.64 2.16
N THR A 63 -12.09 4.75 3.27
CA THR A 63 -13.52 5.02 3.30
C THR A 63 -13.85 6.52 3.39
N GLY A 64 -12.88 7.41 3.14
CA GLY A 64 -13.04 8.87 3.14
C GLY A 64 -12.93 9.54 4.52
N GLY A 65 -12.56 8.81 5.56
CA GLY A 65 -12.39 9.36 6.91
C GLY A 65 -11.06 10.10 7.10
N THR A 66 -11.02 11.09 7.99
CA THR A 66 -9.78 11.70 8.48
C THR A 66 -9.26 10.93 9.70
N ILE A 67 -7.96 10.66 9.74
CA ILE A 67 -7.30 9.86 10.79
C ILE A 67 -6.18 10.67 11.42
N THR A 68 -6.17 10.75 12.75
CA THR A 68 -5.10 11.43 13.51
C THR A 68 -3.97 10.49 13.89
N ASN A 69 -4.27 9.22 14.18
CA ASN A 69 -3.28 8.20 14.50
C ASN A 69 -3.54 6.90 13.72
N PRO A 70 -2.91 6.74 12.56
CA PRO A 70 -3.01 5.53 11.72
C PRO A 70 -2.22 4.33 12.26
N GLY A 71 -1.42 4.50 13.31
CA GLY A 71 -0.54 3.45 13.84
C GLY A 71 0.62 3.09 12.90
N ILE A 72 1.33 2.01 13.23
CA ILE A 72 2.49 1.54 12.47
C ILE A 72 2.08 0.86 11.16
N TRP A 73 1.00 0.07 11.17
CA TRP A 73 0.51 -0.69 10.02
C TRP A 73 -0.44 0.14 9.14
N SER A 74 0.09 1.22 8.57
CA SER A 74 -0.53 1.99 7.48
C SER A 74 -0.10 1.43 6.11
N TYR A 75 -0.67 1.95 5.02
CA TYR A 75 -0.18 1.63 3.68
C TYR A 75 1.32 1.91 3.52
N GLN A 76 1.81 3.03 4.05
CA GLN A 76 3.24 3.37 4.06
C GLN A 76 4.06 2.39 4.91
N GLY A 77 3.53 1.99 6.07
CA GLY A 77 4.19 1.03 6.95
C GLY A 77 4.39 -0.33 6.30
N VAL A 78 3.38 -0.83 5.60
CA VAL A 78 3.48 -2.09 4.84
C VAL A 78 4.49 -1.99 3.71
N ALA A 79 4.48 -0.89 2.95
CA ALA A 79 5.45 -0.65 1.89
C ALA A 79 6.89 -0.59 2.44
N GLY A 80 7.10 0.13 3.54
CA GLY A 80 8.39 0.20 4.23
C GLY A 80 8.89 -1.15 4.73
N ALA A 81 8.00 -1.97 5.30
CA ALA A 81 8.35 -3.32 5.76
C ALA A 81 8.83 -4.23 4.61
N HIS A 82 8.23 -4.13 3.42
CA HIS A 82 8.65 -4.89 2.24
C HIS A 82 9.99 -4.43 1.66
N MET A 83 10.33 -3.15 1.79
CA MET A 83 11.62 -2.61 1.35
C MET A 83 12.77 -2.95 2.30
N GLY A 84 12.48 -3.12 3.59
CA GLY A 84 13.46 -3.48 4.62
C GLY A 84 13.62 -4.98 4.88
N PHE A 85 12.85 -5.83 4.21
CA PHE A 85 12.89 -7.30 4.31
C PHE A 85 14.01 -7.90 3.46
#